data_AF-A0A235IRV9-F1
#
_entry.id   AF-A0A235IRV9-F1
#
_cell.length_a   1.000
_cell.length_b   1.000
_cell.length_c   1.000
_cell.angle_alpha   90.00
_cell.angle_beta   90.00
_cell.angle_gamma   90.00
#
_symmetry.space_group_name_H-M   'P 1'
#
loop_
_entity.id
_entity.type
_entity.pdbx_description
1 polymer ?
#
loop_
_entity_poly.entity_id
_entity_poly.type
_entity_poly.pdbx_seq_one_letter_code
_entity_poly.pdbx_strand_id
1 'polypeptide(L)' 'MAIEVFPSSFYCDCGHKSYFFENTVSEMEKMSRTKLVTLNDSEENEHTIVFFNGLAIEIIYSKLGKCKITDSQ' A
#
# COMPACT_ATOMS: atom_id res chain seq x y z
N MET A 1 2.74 5.23 10.85
CA MET A 1 1.87 5.84 9.81
C MET A 1 2.43 5.44 8.45
N ALA A 2 1.67 5.64 7.39
CA ALA A 2 2.10 5.44 6.03
C ALA A 2 1.52 6.52 5.12
N ILE A 3 2.15 6.70 3.96
CA ILE A 3 1.81 7.74 3.00
C ILE A 3 1.84 7.13 1.62
N GLU A 4 0.79 7.39 0.82
CA GLU A 4 0.81 7.12 -0.61
C GLU A 4 1.52 8.26 -1.33
N VAL A 5 2.45 7.91 -2.21
CA VAL A 5 3.17 8.83 -3.09
C VAL A 5 2.76 8.49 -4.51
N PHE A 6 1.87 9.32 -5.06
CA PHE A 6 1.38 9.17 -6.42
C PHE A 6 2.55 9.07 -7.41
N PRO A 7 2.49 8.18 -8.42
CA PRO A 7 1.35 7.33 -8.80
C PRO A 7 1.33 5.89 -8.27
N SER A 8 2.42 5.40 -7.68
CA SER A 8 2.55 3.96 -7.40
C SER A 8 3.56 3.59 -6.32
N SER A 9 3.88 4.54 -5.45
CA SER A 9 4.85 4.35 -4.38
C SER A 9 4.20 4.52 -3.02
N PHE A 10 4.69 3.80 -2.02
CA PHE A 10 4.17 3.87 -0.65
C PHE A 10 5.33 4.02 0.33
N TYR A 11 5.24 5.00 1.22
CA TYR A 11 6.20 5.23 2.29
C TYR A 11 5.61 4.79 3.63
N CYS A 12 6.38 4.00 4.38
CA CYS A 12 6.03 3.60 5.73
C CYS A 12 6.99 4.29 6.72
N ASP A 13 6.49 4.72 7.89
CA ASP A 13 7.31 5.36 8.93
C ASP A 13 8.44 4.46 9.47
N CYS A 14 8.42 3.16 9.17
CA CYS A 14 9.55 2.27 9.44
C CYS A 14 10.81 2.61 8.61
N GLY A 15 10.69 3.53 7.65
CA GLY A 15 11.74 3.95 6.73
C GLY A 15 11.74 3.18 5.41
N HIS A 16 10.88 2.18 5.24
CA HIS A 16 10.75 1.42 4.00
C HIS A 16 9.90 2.17 2.96
N LYS A 17 10.27 2.02 1.69
CA LYS A 17 9.54 2.56 0.56
C LYS A 17 9.29 1.48 -0.47
N SER A 18 8.03 1.11 -0.63
CA SER A 18 7.60 0.11 -1.61
C SER A 18 7.33 0.80 -2.95
N TYR A 19 7.88 0.23 -4.02
CA TYR A 19 7.70 0.72 -5.39
C TYR A 19 6.97 -0.34 -6.22
N PHE A 20 5.91 0.09 -6.89
CA PHE A 20 5.14 -0.77 -7.78
C PHE A 20 5.01 -0.12 -9.17
N PHE A 21 4.69 -0.93 -10.17
CA PHE A 21 4.27 -0.41 -11.46
C PHE A 21 2.90 0.28 -11.32
N GLU A 22 2.73 1.43 -11.98
CA GLU A 22 1.48 2.19 -11.99
C GLU A 22 0.27 1.34 -12.39
N ASN A 23 0.44 0.51 -13.42
CA ASN A 23 -0.63 -0.39 -13.86
C ASN A 23 -1.03 -1.38 -12.76
N THR A 24 -0.07 -1.90 -11.99
CA THR A 24 -0.37 -2.81 -10.87
C THR A 24 -1.19 -2.11 -9.81
N VAL A 25 -0.82 -0.90 -9.40
CA VAL A 25 -1.58 -0.13 -8.40
C VAL A 25 -2.97 0.20 -8.93
N SER A 26 -3.09 0.67 -10.18
CA SER A 26 -4.39 0.95 -10.81
C SER A 26 -5.29 -0.27 -10.89
N GLU A 27 -4.74 -1.46 -11.15
CA GLU A 27 -5.49 -2.72 -11.12
C GLU A 27 -5.96 -3.06 -9.70
N MET A 28 -5.10 -2.91 -8.69
CA MET A 28 -5.46 -3.14 -7.29
C MET A 28 -6.57 -2.19 -6.82
N GLU A 29 -6.48 -0.90 -7.15
CA GLU A 29 -7.53 0.08 -6.88
C GLU A 29 -8.86 -0.35 -7.53
N LYS A 30 -8.87 -0.67 -8.83
CA LYS A 30 -10.08 -1.12 -9.54
C LYS A 30 -10.68 -2.37 -8.90
N MET A 31 -9.86 -3.37 -8.61
CA MET A 31 -10.30 -4.60 -7.94
C MET A 31 -10.87 -4.30 -6.54
N SER A 32 -10.25 -3.36 -5.82
CA SER A 32 -10.61 -3.03 -4.44
C SER A 32 -11.97 -2.35 -4.28
N ARG A 33 -12.57 -1.85 -5.38
CA ARG A 33 -13.92 -1.28 -5.39
C ARG A 33 -15.01 -2.30 -5.02
N THR A 34 -14.73 -3.59 -5.21
CA THR A 34 -15.70 -4.67 -4.96
C THR A 34 -15.31 -5.62 -3.85
N LYS A 35 -14.03 -5.64 -3.44
CA LYS A 35 -13.50 -6.52 -2.38
C LYS A 35 -12.26 -5.91 -1.74
N LEU A 36 -11.85 -6.44 -0.59
CA LEU A 36 -10.53 -6.10 -0.02
C LEU A 36 -9.42 -6.80 -0.83
N VAL A 37 -8.37 -6.08 -1.17
CA VAL A 37 -7.24 -6.58 -1.98
C VAL A 37 -5.92 -6.21 -1.31
N THR A 38 -4.91 -7.07 -1.45
CA THR A 38 -3.59 -6.86 -0.87
C THR A 38 -2.50 -7.00 -1.93
N LEU A 39 -1.47 -6.14 -1.86
CA LEU A 39 -0.30 -6.17 -2.71
C LEU A 39 0.96 -6.21 -1.83
N ASN A 40 1.76 -7.25 -1.97
CA ASN A 40 2.97 -7.47 -1.19
C ASN A 40 4.18 -6.92 -1.95
N ASP A 41 5.10 -6.24 -1.27
CA ASP A 41 6.42 -5.97 -1.83
C ASP A 41 7.30 -7.21 -1.73
N SER A 42 8.03 -7.53 -2.79
CA SER A 42 8.85 -8.74 -2.87
C SER A 42 10.09 -8.70 -1.96
N GLU A 43 10.15 -7.81 -0.96
CA GLU A 43 11.31 -7.65 -0.08
C GLU A 43 11.21 -8.51 1.18
N GLU A 44 12.36 -8.85 1.76
CA GLU A 44 12.48 -9.72 2.95
C GLU A 44 11.73 -9.21 4.20
N ASN A 45 11.33 -7.94 4.20
CA ASN A 45 10.57 -7.29 5.26
C ASN A 45 9.14 -6.93 4.79
N GLU A 46 8.58 -7.78 3.93
CA GLU A 46 7.23 -7.80 3.35
C GLU A 46 6.27 -6.71 3.87
N HIS A 47 6.28 -5.56 3.22
CA HIS A 47 5.20 -4.59 3.38
C HIS A 47 4.05 -4.99 2.46
N THR A 48 2.88 -5.19 3.05
CA THR A 48 1.67 -5.51 2.30
C THR A 48 0.75 -4.30 2.29
N ILE A 49 0.58 -3.69 1.12
CA ILE A 49 -0.37 -2.61 0.90
C ILE A 49 -1.78 -3.20 0.84
N VAL A 50 -2.70 -2.63 1.59
CA VAL A 50 -4.10 -3.02 1.62
C VAL A 50 -4.93 -1.98 0.89
N PHE A 51 -5.75 -2.45 -0.06
CA PHE A 51 -6.65 -1.64 -0.86
C PHE A 51 -8.10 -1.94 -0.50
N PHE A 52 -8.91 -0.89 -0.38
CA PHE A 52 -10.35 -0.99 -0.14
C PHE A 52 -11.09 0.22 -0.72
N ASN A 53 -12.25 -0.02 -1.33
CA ASN A 53 -13.11 1.00 -1.91
C ASN A 53 -12.42 1.90 -2.94
N GLY A 54 -11.45 1.35 -3.69
CA GLY A 54 -10.71 2.08 -4.72
C GLY A 54 -9.48 2.84 -4.23
N LEU A 55 -9.08 2.68 -2.97
CA LEU A 55 -7.99 3.44 -2.33
C LEU A 55 -7.03 2.51 -1.59
N ALA A 56 -5.77 2.91 -1.46
CA ALA A 56 -4.84 2.30 -0.52
C ALA A 56 -5.11 2.83 0.90
N ILE A 57 -5.35 1.94 1.86
CA ILE A 57 -5.85 2.32 3.20
C ILE A 57 -4.86 2.06 4.34
N GLU A 58 -4.00 1.05 4.20
CA GLU A 58 -2.98 0.72 5.19
C GLU A 58 -1.84 -0.09 4.59
N ILE A 59 -0.71 -0.10 5.28
CA ILE A 59 0.43 -0.98 5.04
C ILE A 59 0.56 -1.91 6.23
N ILE A 60 0.54 -3.22 6.00
CA ILE A 60 0.84 -4.23 7.01
C ILE A 60 2.33 -4.55 6.93
N TYR A 61 3.04 -4.31 8.03
CA TYR A 61 4.43 -4.71 8.20
C TYR A 61 4.53 -5.75 9.31
N SER A 62 5.15 -6.89 9.03
CA SER A 62 5.21 -8.03 9.95
C SER A 62 5.79 -7.70 11.33
N LYS A 63 6.68 -6.69 11.45
CA LYS A 63 7.30 -6.31 12.74
C LYS A 63 6.60 -5.19 13.50
N LEU A 64 5.91 -4.27 12.82
CA LEU A 64 5.21 -3.14 13.47
C LEU A 64 3.68 -3.25 13.44
N GLY A 65 3.13 -4.21 12.70
CA GLY A 65 1.70 -4.35 12.48
C GLY A 65 1.18 -3.38 11.41
N LYS A 66 0.02 -2.78 11.66
CA LYS A 66 -0.71 -1.98 10.68
C LYS A 66 -0.32 -0.51 10.75
N CYS A 67 0.10 0.05 9.62
CA CYS A 67 0.35 1.47 9.42
C CYS A 67 -0.72 2.06 8.52
N LYS A 68 -1.61 2.88 9.08
CA LYS A 68 -2.66 3.54 8.30
C LYS A 68 -2.06 4.50 7.27
N ILE A 69 -2.55 4.44 6.03
CA ILE A 69 -2.21 5.40 4.99
C ILE A 69 -3.05 6.65 5.22
N THR A 70 -2.39 7.79 5.32
CA THR A 70 -3.03 9.11 5.34
C THR A 70 -2.75 9.77 4.00
N ASP A 71 -3.80 10.26 3.35
CA ASP A 71 -3.66 10.98 2.08
C ASP A 71 -2.65 12.13 2.26
N SER A 72 -1.53 12.05 1.53
CA SER A 72 -0.72 13.24 1.32
C SER A 72 -1.42 14.09 0.26
N GLN A 73 -1.70 15.34 0.62
CA GLN A 73 -2.35 16.38 -0.19
C GLN A 73 -1.85 16.46 -1.63
#